data_AF-A0A519T5L1-F1
#
_entry.id   AF-A0A519T5L1-F1
#
_cell.length_a   1.000
_cell.length_b   1.000
_cell.length_c   1.000
_cell.angle_alpha   90.00
_cell.angle_beta   90.00
_cell.angle_gamma   90.00
#
_symmetry.space_group_name_H-M   'P 1'
#
loop_
_entity.id
_entity.type
_entity.pdbx_description
1 polymer ?
#
loop_
_entity_poly.entity_id
_entity_poly.type
_entity_poly.pdbx_seq_one_letter_code
_entity_poly.pdbx_strand_id
1 'polypeptide(L)'
;MSYTPHFSENEQTPTQRWQAVQSAISMGASDRAVLSQNMADLELRYIAGEIDQVQMQDEVLRWYRPDIAPAADVRPLPPEQPGRVYPYATEMAELMQQMNDLPPYVPYTVMPEGVPWLD
;
A
#
# COMPACT_ATOMS: atom_id res chain seq x y z
N MET A 1 24.75 12.21 -14.00
CA MET A 1 23.51 12.42 -14.79
C MET A 1 22.36 12.37 -13.80
N SER A 2 21.63 13.47 -13.62
CA SER A 2 20.49 13.53 -12.70
C SER A 2 19.25 13.08 -13.46
N TYR A 3 18.63 11.97 -13.04
CA TYR A 3 17.38 11.49 -13.64
C TYR A 3 16.23 12.32 -13.07
N THR A 4 15.77 13.30 -13.83
CA THR A 4 14.52 13.99 -13.52
C THR A 4 13.40 13.13 -14.09
N PRO A 5 12.51 12.54 -13.26
CA PRO A 5 11.39 11.76 -13.76
C PRO A 5 10.51 12.65 -14.65
N HIS A 6 10.43 12.32 -15.93
CA HIS A 6 9.55 12.99 -16.89
C HIS A 6 8.18 12.29 -16.81
N PHE A 7 7.19 12.96 -16.24
CA PHE A 7 5.81 12.49 -16.26
C PHE A 7 5.17 12.91 -17.59
N SER A 8 4.55 11.96 -18.30
CA SER A 8 3.66 12.31 -19.41
C SER A 8 2.38 12.97 -18.87
N GLU A 9 1.71 13.82 -19.66
CA GLU A 9 0.49 14.52 -19.23
C GLU A 9 -0.67 13.57 -18.83
N ASN A 10 -0.57 12.29 -19.20
CA ASN A 10 -1.53 11.24 -18.86
C ASN A 10 -1.04 10.31 -17.73
N GLU A 11 0.16 10.51 -17.20
CA GLU A 11 0.66 9.74 -16.05
C GLU A 11 0.26 10.38 -14.74
N GLN A 12 -0.16 9.54 -13.79
CA GLN A 12 -0.48 10.01 -12.44
C GLN A 12 0.75 10.65 -11.80
N THR A 13 0.55 11.85 -11.24
CA THR A 13 1.56 12.53 -10.43
C THR A 13 1.85 11.77 -9.13
N PRO A 14 3.00 11.97 -8.49
CA PRO A 14 3.28 11.36 -7.18
C PRO A 14 2.17 11.59 -6.15
N THR A 15 1.55 12.77 -6.15
CA THR A 15 0.44 13.09 -5.26
C THR A 15 -0.81 12.26 -5.56
N GLN A 16 -1.14 12.05 -6.83
CA GLN A 16 -2.28 11.20 -7.22
C GLN A 16 -2.03 9.72 -6.86
N ARG A 17 -0.79 9.24 -7.06
CA ARG A 17 -0.40 7.88 -6.67
C ARG A 17 -0.46 7.69 -5.16
N TRP A 18 0.02 8.67 -4.40
CA TRP A 18 -0.10 8.68 -2.93
C TRP A 18 -1.55 8.62 -2.46
N GLN A 19 -2.46 9.38 -3.07
CA GLN A 19 -3.89 9.33 -2.73
C GLN A 19 -4.50 7.95 -3.01
N ALA A 20 -4.10 7.29 -4.11
CA ALA A 20 -4.56 5.94 -4.42
C ALA A 20 -4.07 4.93 -3.39
N VAL A 21 -2.78 5.00 -3.01
CA VAL A 21 -2.17 4.16 -1.98
C VAL A 21 -2.83 4.39 -0.62
N GLN A 22 -2.95 5.64 -0.17
CA GLN A 22 -3.63 5.98 1.08
C GLN A 22 -5.07 5.43 1.13
N SER A 23 -5.79 5.47 0.01
CA SER A 23 -7.14 4.91 -0.08
C SER A 23 -7.14 3.38 0.05
N ALA A 24 -6.22 2.70 -0.63
CA ALA A 24 -6.06 1.24 -0.55
C ALA A 24 -5.74 0.79 0.88
N ILE A 25 -4.82 1.50 1.53
CA ILE A 25 -4.42 1.28 2.92
C ILE A 25 -5.61 1.48 3.86
N SER A 26 -6.36 2.56 3.69
CA SER A 26 -7.55 2.86 4.51
C SER A 26 -8.62 1.77 4.40
N MET A 27 -8.81 1.19 3.21
CA MET A 27 -9.70 0.04 3.04
C MET A 27 -9.18 -1.18 3.81
N GLY A 28 -7.89 -1.50 3.70
CA GLY A 28 -7.26 -2.63 4.39
C GLY A 28 -7.12 -2.47 5.90
N ALA A 29 -7.11 -1.23 6.41
CA ALA A 29 -7.14 -0.94 7.84
C ALA A 29 -8.42 -1.48 8.52
N SER A 30 -9.53 -1.56 7.78
CA SER A 30 -10.77 -2.20 8.25
C SER A 30 -10.58 -3.68 8.58
N ASP A 31 -9.69 -4.35 7.84
CA ASP A 31 -9.40 -5.79 7.95
C ASP A 31 -8.15 -6.10 8.81
N ARG A 32 -7.54 -5.06 9.43
CA ARG A 32 -6.25 -5.12 10.16
C ARG A 32 -5.08 -5.72 9.38
N ALA A 33 -5.08 -5.61 8.05
CA ALA A 33 -3.90 -5.99 7.28
C ALA A 33 -2.82 -4.90 7.47
N VAL A 34 -1.92 -5.09 8.43
CA VAL A 34 -0.72 -4.25 8.56
C VAL A 34 0.16 -4.50 7.35
N LEU A 35 0.50 -3.42 6.65
CA LEU A 35 1.46 -3.44 5.56
C LEU A 35 2.83 -3.94 6.03
N SER A 36 3.37 -4.95 5.36
CA SER A 36 4.76 -5.36 5.59
C SER A 36 5.72 -4.25 5.13
N GLN A 37 6.94 -4.21 5.69
CA GLN A 37 7.97 -3.26 5.27
C GLN A 37 8.26 -3.35 3.76
N ASN A 38 8.23 -4.57 3.19
CA ASN A 38 8.42 -4.78 1.76
C ASN A 38 7.30 -4.14 0.92
N MET A 39 6.06 -4.18 1.40
CA MET A 39 4.94 -3.56 0.70
C MET A 39 4.97 -2.04 0.80
N ALA A 40 5.36 -1.48 1.95
CA ALA A 40 5.55 -0.05 2.10
C ALA A 40 6.63 0.50 1.15
N ASP A 41 7.75 -0.23 1.00
CA ASP A 41 8.80 0.18 0.06
C ASP A 41 8.34 0.08 -1.40
N LEU A 42 7.60 -0.98 -1.76
CA LEU A 42 7.01 -1.13 -3.09
C LEU A 42 6.04 0.02 -3.42
N GLU A 43 5.20 0.42 -2.47
CA GLU A 43 4.28 1.55 -2.62
C GLU A 43 5.03 2.88 -2.78
N LEU A 44 6.08 3.12 -2.00
CA LEU A 44 6.92 4.32 -2.13
C LEU A 44 7.59 4.41 -3.50
N ARG A 45 8.03 3.28 -4.05
CA ARG A 45 8.59 3.19 -5.40
C ARG A 45 7.54 3.48 -6.47
N TYR A 46 6.32 2.97 -6.30
CA TYR A 46 5.19 3.30 -7.19
C TYR A 46 4.88 4.80 -7.15
N ILE A 47 4.78 5.39 -5.95
CA ILE A 47 4.51 6.82 -5.76
C ILE A 47 5.61 7.69 -6.38
N ALA A 48 6.87 7.27 -6.25
CA ALA A 48 8.02 7.96 -6.82
C ALA A 48 8.16 7.82 -8.35
N GLY A 49 7.29 7.05 -8.99
CA GLY A 49 7.33 6.81 -10.43
C GLY A 49 8.40 5.82 -10.88
N GLU A 50 9.00 5.05 -9.96
CA GLU A 50 10.00 4.04 -10.32
C GLU A 50 9.40 2.83 -11.00
N ILE A 51 8.20 2.46 -10.54
CA ILE A 51 7.44 1.34 -11.05
C ILE A 51 6.05 1.82 -11.43
N ASP A 52 5.46 1.14 -12.41
CA ASP A 52 4.07 1.37 -12.78
C ASP A 52 3.12 0.52 -11.91
N GLN A 53 1.82 0.77 -12.04
CA GLN A 53 0.79 0.07 -11.26
C GLN A 53 0.75 -1.44 -11.58
N VAL A 54 1.09 -1.84 -12.82
CA VAL A 54 1.10 -3.24 -13.24
C VAL A 54 2.24 -3.97 -12.54
N GLN A 55 3.45 -3.39 -12.51
CA GLN A 55 4.59 -3.93 -11.78
C GLN A 55 4.33 -4.05 -10.28
N MET A 56 3.68 -3.05 -9.67
CA MET A 56 3.26 -3.13 -8.27
C MET A 56 2.28 -4.30 -8.06
N GLN A 57 1.27 -4.44 -8.92
CA GLN A 57 0.27 -5.51 -8.82
C GLN A 57 0.90 -6.90 -9.00
N ASP A 58 1.81 -7.06 -9.95
CA ASP A 58 2.49 -8.33 -10.22
C ASP A 58 3.34 -8.78 -9.02
N GLU A 59 4.02 -7.83 -8.36
CA GLU A 59 4.80 -8.12 -7.16
C GLU A 59 3.90 -8.51 -5.98
N VAL A 60 2.80 -7.80 -5.78
CA VAL A 60 1.79 -8.13 -4.76
C VAL A 60 1.20 -9.53 -5.01
N LEU A 61 0.85 -9.84 -6.25
CA LEU A 61 0.36 -11.17 -6.62
C LEU A 61 1.41 -12.24 -6.35
N ARG A 62 2.68 -11.99 -6.62
CA ARG A 62 3.76 -12.94 -6.27
C ARG A 62 3.83 -13.22 -4.76
N TRP A 63 3.63 -12.21 -3.92
CA TRP A 63 3.72 -12.40 -2.46
C TRP A 63 2.50 -13.10 -1.87
N TYR A 64 1.29 -12.77 -2.33
CA TYR A 64 0.06 -13.20 -1.68
C TYR A 64 -0.73 -14.26 -2.46
N ARG A 65 -0.52 -14.37 -3.78
CA ARG A 65 -1.25 -15.26 -4.69
C ARG A 65 -0.34 -15.83 -5.79
N PRO A 66 0.73 -16.55 -5.43
CA PRO A 66 1.67 -17.13 -6.39
C PRO A 66 1.02 -18.13 -7.35
N ASP A 67 -0.18 -18.64 -7.03
CA ASP A 67 -1.00 -19.54 -7.84
C ASP A 67 -1.57 -18.88 -9.11
N ILE A 68 -1.80 -17.57 -9.07
CA ILE A 68 -2.36 -16.77 -10.19
C ILE A 68 -1.44 -15.63 -10.60
N ALA A 69 -0.26 -15.52 -9.99
CA ALA A 69 0.73 -14.54 -10.38
C ALA A 69 1.16 -14.76 -11.84
N PRO A 70 1.32 -13.69 -12.63
CA PRO A 70 1.85 -13.83 -13.98
C PRO A 70 3.21 -14.55 -13.94
N ALA A 71 3.49 -15.36 -14.97
CA ALA A 71 4.75 -16.09 -15.07
C ALA A 71 5.94 -15.14 -14.89
N ALA A 72 7.05 -15.62 -14.30
CA ALA A 72 8.21 -14.85 -13.85
C ALA A 72 8.90 -13.96 -14.92
N ASP A 73 8.44 -13.98 -16.17
CA ASP A 73 8.88 -13.14 -17.30
C ASP A 73 8.26 -11.73 -17.34
N VAL A 74 7.36 -11.36 -16.42
CA VAL A 74 6.78 -10.01 -16.41
C VAL A 74 7.72 -9.02 -15.71
N ARG A 75 8.20 -8.06 -16.52
CA ARG A 75 9.07 -6.91 -16.22
C ARG A 75 9.69 -6.92 -14.81
N PRO A 76 10.98 -7.29 -14.67
CA PRO A 76 11.63 -7.24 -13.37
C PRO A 76 11.51 -5.83 -12.78
N LEU A 77 11.34 -5.76 -11.46
CA LEU A 77 11.44 -4.48 -10.76
C LEU A 77 12.81 -3.87 -11.10
N PRO A 78 12.87 -2.57 -11.41
CA PRO A 78 14.16 -1.90 -11.53
C PRO A 78 14.94 -2.08 -10.22
N PRO A 79 16.28 -2.06 -10.26
CA PRO A 79 17.07 -2.14 -9.03
C PRO A 79 16.74 -0.94 -8.13
N GLU A 80 16.67 -1.18 -6.83
CA GLU A 80 16.58 -0.10 -5.84
C GLU A 80 17.76 0.86 -6.01
N GLN A 81 17.46 2.16 -5.90
CA GLN A 81 18.49 3.19 -5.98
C GLN A 81 18.96 3.55 -4.57
N PRO A 82 20.19 3.18 -4.18
CA PRO A 82 20.68 3.48 -2.84
C PRO A 82 20.72 5.00 -2.61
N GLY A 83 20.20 5.44 -1.47
CA GLY A 83 20.17 6.86 -1.08
C GLY A 83 19.04 7.67 -1.72
N ARG A 84 18.09 7.04 -2.41
CA ARG A 84 16.89 7.72 -2.90
C ARG A 84 16.03 8.18 -1.72
N VAL A 85 15.56 9.43 -1.81
CA VAL A 85 14.56 9.97 -0.89
C VAL A 85 13.20 9.88 -1.57
N TYR A 86 12.26 9.18 -0.94
CA TYR A 86 10.89 9.09 -1.43
C TYR A 86 10.05 10.27 -0.92
N PRO A 87 9.22 10.88 -1.77
CA PRO A 87 8.52 12.13 -1.46
C PRO A 87 7.45 12.02 -0.36
N TYR A 88 7.05 10.81 0.03
CA TYR A 88 6.04 10.56 1.09
C TYR A 88 6.50 9.50 2.10
N ALA A 89 7.82 9.31 2.26
CA ALA A 89 8.36 8.31 3.18
C ALA A 89 7.93 8.57 4.63
N THR A 90 7.95 9.83 5.06
CA THR A 90 7.57 10.24 6.41
C THR A 90 6.08 10.03 6.64
N GLU A 91 5.23 10.48 5.72
CA GLU A 91 3.78 10.36 5.78
C GLU A 91 3.33 8.90 5.76
N MET A 92 4.00 8.05 4.98
CA MET A 92 3.76 6.60 4.98
C MET A 92 4.10 5.99 6.34
N ALA A 93 5.25 6.34 6.92
CA ALA A 93 5.65 5.83 8.24
C ALA A 93 4.65 6.23 9.34
N GLU A 94 4.16 7.48 9.30
CA GLU A 94 3.12 7.96 10.22
C GLU A 94 1.80 7.20 10.02
N LEU A 95 1.37 6.99 8.78
CA LEU A 95 0.15 6.25 8.46
C LEU A 95 0.24 4.80 8.94
N MET A 96 1.36 4.13 8.68
CA MET A 96 1.60 2.76 9.16
C MET A 96 1.61 2.69 10.68
N GLN A 97 2.22 3.67 11.35
CA GLN A 97 2.21 3.74 12.82
C GLN A 97 0.78 3.87 13.34
N GLN A 98 -0.03 4.76 12.75
CA GLN A 98 -1.43 4.91 13.11
C GLN A 98 -2.21 3.60 12.95
N MET A 99 -1.97 2.84 11.88
CA MET A 99 -2.60 1.53 11.68
C MET A 99 -2.20 0.50 12.74
N ASN A 100 -0.95 0.50 13.16
CA ASN A 100 -0.46 -0.39 14.22
C ASN A 100 -1.12 -0.08 15.58
N ASP A 101 -1.48 1.18 15.80
CA ASP A 101 -2.12 1.65 17.03
C ASP A 101 -3.65 1.48 17.02
N LEU A 102 -4.25 1.04 15.90
CA LEU A 102 -5.69 0.80 15.82
C LEU A 102 -6.10 -0.33 16.75
N PRO A 103 -7.23 -0.17 17.49
CA PRO A 103 -7.72 -1.23 18.33
C PRO A 103 -8.05 -2.46 17.48
N PRO A 104 -7.96 -3.66 18.05
CA PRO A 104 -8.39 -4.85 17.38
C PRO A 104 -9.84 -4.71 16.86
N TYR A 105 -10.07 -4.70 15.52
CA TYR A 105 -11.37 -4.93 14.86
C TYR A 105 -12.19 -6.00 15.59
N VAL A 106 -13.18 -5.57 16.36
CA VAL A 106 -14.16 -6.47 16.94
C VAL A 106 -15.28 -6.55 15.90
N PRO A 107 -15.46 -7.67 15.17
CA PRO A 107 -16.66 -7.82 14.38
C PRO A 107 -17.84 -7.60 15.33
N TYR A 108 -18.80 -6.76 14.93
CA TYR A 108 -20.08 -6.61 15.66
C TYR A 108 -20.90 -7.91 15.52
N THR A 109 -20.36 -9.00 16.02
CA THR A 109 -21.01 -10.29 16.21
C THR A 109 -20.84 -10.60 17.67
N VAL A 110 -21.69 -9.98 18.49
CA VAL A 110 -22.46 -10.55 19.61
C VAL A 110 -22.93 -9.30 20.38
N MET A 111 -24.11 -8.77 20.03
CA MET A 111 -24.88 -8.12 21.09
C MET A 111 -25.14 -9.23 22.12
N PRO A 112 -24.76 -9.08 23.39
CA PRO A 112 -25.16 -10.05 24.39
C PRO A 112 -26.68 -10.12 24.36
N GLU A 113 -27.21 -11.32 24.09
CA GLU A 113 -28.62 -11.64 24.27
C GLU A 113 -28.96 -11.41 25.75
N GLY A 114 -29.34 -10.19 26.12
CA GLY A 114 -29.53 -9.85 27.53
C GLY A 114 -29.48 -8.39 27.89
N VAL A 115 -29.71 -7.45 26.96
CA VAL A 115 -30.11 -6.08 27.37
C VAL A 115 -31.60 -6.17 27.69
N PRO A 116 -32.02 -6.16 28.97
CA PRO A 116 -33.43 -5.97 29.26
C PRO A 116 -33.73 -4.53 28.86
N TRP A 117 -34.63 -4.36 27.89
CA TRP A 117 -35.22 -3.05 27.63
C TRP A 117 -35.80 -2.57 28.96
N LEU A 118 -35.30 -1.43 29.43
CA LEU A 118 -35.78 -0.73 30.62
C LEU A 118 -37.31 -0.59 30.51
N ASP A 119 -38.02 -1.10 31.53
CA ASP A 119 -39.41 -0.73 31.84
C ASP A 119 -39.55 0.78 32.04
#